data_AF-A0A7W7I467-F1
#
_entry.id   AF-A0A7W7I467-F1
#
_cell.length_a   1.000
_cell.length_b   1.000
_cell.length_c   1.000
_cell.angle_alpha   90.00
_cell.angle_beta   90.00
_cell.angle_gamma   90.00
#
_symmetry.space_group_name_H-M   'P 1'
#
loop_
_entity.id
_entity.type
_entity.pdbx_description
1 polymer ?
#
loop_
_entity_poly.entity_id
_entity_poly.type
_entity_poly.pdbx_seq_one_letter_code
_entity_poly.pdbx_strand_id
1 'polypeptide(L)'
;MGANQQEPAAVGVVGAEQGLRGVVASVSCNDVYSFTKPTRDEIILIPGLGVEGDVHAGVTVKHRSRVAADPTQPNLRQVHLIHAELHDEVRPEGYEVPAGGLGENVTTVGLDLLGLPVGTILRFGPPPVDKATSEHSDRSADRARPSAGGAEPSVGAAGGAGCSEGVAGAAGPRAGVAGGVALPVSAAGRGGLPEGAAGRAGLPEGAAGRGGDLEGAAAVVAAAALASLEAVVAPVVAVLAARIEDEGLAAGEEDPRPAVIVTGLRNPCQQINGYRAGLLKHVLGRDAGGNLVRKAGVMAVVLHGGTIRPGDLISVELPGLPHRALDRV
;
A
#
# COMPACT_ATOMS: atom_id res chain seq x y z
N MET A 1 1.24 -3.19 -61.90
CA MET A 1 0.44 -3.13 -60.65
C MET A 1 0.91 -4.23 -59.73
N GLY A 2 1.86 -3.94 -58.84
CA GLY A 2 2.26 -4.80 -57.74
C GLY A 2 2.36 -3.91 -56.52
N ALA A 3 1.36 -3.97 -55.65
CA ALA A 3 1.29 -3.13 -54.47
C ALA A 3 2.28 -3.65 -53.43
N ASN A 4 3.29 -2.85 -53.12
CA ASN A 4 4.23 -3.07 -52.04
C ASN A 4 3.53 -2.72 -50.73
N GLN A 5 3.04 -3.74 -50.01
CA GLN A 5 2.50 -3.57 -48.66
C GLN A 5 3.67 -3.58 -47.68
N GLN A 6 4.13 -2.40 -47.32
CA GLN A 6 5.06 -2.19 -46.22
C GLN A 6 4.29 -2.36 -44.91
N GLU A 7 4.55 -3.43 -44.16
CA GLU A 7 4.04 -3.59 -42.80
C GLU A 7 4.57 -2.45 -41.91
N PRO A 8 3.75 -1.89 -41.00
CA PRO A 8 4.22 -0.85 -40.10
C PRO A 8 5.18 -1.46 -39.07
N ALA A 9 6.39 -0.88 -39.02
CA ALA A 9 7.42 -1.24 -38.07
C ALA A 9 6.91 -1.10 -36.63
N ALA A 10 7.10 -2.16 -35.84
CA ALA A 10 6.86 -2.17 -34.40
C ALA A 10 7.66 -1.06 -33.72
N VAL A 11 6.96 -0.08 -33.17
CA VAL A 11 7.55 1.00 -32.38
C VAL A 11 7.93 0.45 -31.00
N GLY A 12 9.22 0.17 -30.83
CA GLY A 12 10.04 0.21 -29.62
C GLY A 12 9.43 -0.17 -28.27
N VAL A 13 9.78 -1.36 -27.77
CA VAL A 13 9.50 -1.90 -26.41
C VAL A 13 10.44 -1.31 -25.33
N VAL A 14 11.27 -0.32 -25.65
CA VAL A 14 12.33 0.15 -24.73
C VAL A 14 11.80 1.03 -23.58
N GLY A 15 10.52 1.43 -23.58
CA GLY A 15 9.88 2.19 -22.50
C GLY A 15 9.06 1.38 -21.49
N ALA A 16 8.77 0.10 -21.75
CA ALA A 16 7.85 -0.68 -20.94
C ALA A 16 8.46 -1.16 -19.61
N GLU A 17 9.77 -1.45 -19.58
CA GLU A 17 10.39 -2.05 -18.39
C GLU A 17 10.61 -1.06 -17.23
N GLN A 18 10.80 0.24 -17.53
CA GLN A 18 11.00 1.26 -16.48
C GLN A 18 9.72 1.57 -15.70
N GLY A 19 8.54 1.33 -16.27
CA GLY A 19 7.24 1.54 -15.61
C GLY A 19 6.68 0.33 -14.85
N LEU A 20 7.38 -0.80 -14.84
CA LEU A 20 6.93 -2.07 -14.23
C LEU A 20 7.58 -2.37 -12.87
N ARG A 21 8.30 -1.40 -12.31
CA ARG A 21 8.91 -1.51 -10.99
C ARG A 21 8.74 -0.21 -10.24
N GLY A 22 8.54 -0.30 -8.94
CA GLY A 22 8.45 0.87 -8.06
C GLY A 22 9.04 0.60 -6.70
N VAL A 23 8.96 1.59 -5.82
CA VAL A 23 9.35 1.46 -4.41
C VAL A 23 8.23 2.00 -3.54
N VAL A 24 8.04 1.40 -2.38
CA VAL A 24 7.19 1.95 -1.32
C VAL A 24 7.92 3.12 -0.67
N ALA A 25 7.48 4.35 -0.94
CA ALA A 25 8.06 5.54 -0.33
C ALA A 25 7.62 5.71 1.13
N SER A 26 6.36 5.38 1.44
CA SER A 26 5.78 5.46 2.79
C SER A 26 4.58 4.52 2.91
N VAL A 27 4.29 4.12 4.15
CA VAL A 27 3.05 3.42 4.50
C VAL A 27 2.31 4.17 5.60
N SER A 28 0.98 4.09 5.57
CA SER A 28 0.10 4.85 6.47
C SER A 28 -1.15 4.03 6.82
N CYS A 29 -1.60 4.10 8.06
CA CYS A 29 -2.86 3.48 8.51
C CYS A 29 -3.47 4.26 9.67
N ASN A 30 -4.80 4.20 9.78
CA ASN A 30 -5.50 4.78 10.92
C ASN A 30 -6.67 3.91 11.39
N ASP A 31 -6.77 3.76 12.71
CA ASP A 31 -7.87 3.08 13.39
C ASP A 31 -9.08 4.01 13.62
N VAL A 32 -8.86 5.33 13.53
CA VAL A 32 -9.91 6.35 13.62
C VAL A 32 -10.38 6.76 12.22
N TYR A 33 -11.69 7.03 12.11
CA TYR A 33 -12.31 7.58 10.90
C TYR A 33 -11.88 9.04 10.66
N SER A 34 -10.74 9.21 9.99
CA SER A 34 -10.22 10.50 9.52
C SER A 34 -9.90 10.45 8.03
N PHE A 35 -9.84 11.61 7.39
CA PHE A 35 -9.47 11.70 5.97
C PHE A 35 -7.98 11.38 5.74
N THR A 36 -7.10 11.90 6.58
CA THR A 36 -5.65 11.66 6.52
C THR A 36 -5.28 10.42 7.33
N LYS A 37 -4.24 9.69 6.91
CA LYS A 37 -3.68 8.57 7.65
C LYS A 37 -2.26 8.93 8.12
N PRO A 38 -1.92 8.79 9.42
CA PRO A 38 -0.55 9.01 9.87
C PRO A 38 0.39 7.96 9.28
N THR A 39 1.62 8.38 8.99
CA THR A 39 2.69 7.49 8.53
C THR A 39 3.07 6.49 9.61
N ARG A 40 3.47 5.29 9.20
CA ARG A 40 3.92 4.19 10.07
C ARG A 40 5.25 3.65 9.58
N ASP A 41 5.97 2.99 10.46
CA ASP A 41 7.21 2.27 10.08
C ASP A 41 6.89 1.03 9.23
N GLU A 42 5.71 0.43 9.45
CA GLU A 42 5.20 -0.71 8.68
C GLU A 42 3.68 -0.78 8.73
N ILE A 43 3.09 -1.52 7.79
CA ILE A 43 1.68 -1.94 7.81
C ILE A 43 1.59 -3.44 7.53
N ILE A 44 0.54 -4.10 8.01
CA ILE A 44 0.28 -5.52 7.78
C ILE A 44 -0.94 -5.66 6.87
N LEU A 45 -0.76 -6.34 5.74
CA LEU A 45 -1.85 -6.72 4.86
C LEU A 45 -2.52 -8.01 5.34
N ILE A 46 -3.85 -8.02 5.31
CA ILE A 46 -4.68 -9.16 5.64
C ILE A 46 -5.54 -9.50 4.41
N PRO A 47 -5.40 -10.72 3.84
CA PRO A 47 -6.12 -11.11 2.63
C PRO A 47 -7.63 -10.95 2.76
N GLY A 48 -8.25 -10.39 1.72
CA GLY A 48 -9.70 -10.14 1.72
C GLY A 48 -10.20 -9.14 2.75
N LEU A 49 -9.33 -8.53 3.56
CA LEU A 49 -9.70 -7.58 4.60
C LEU A 49 -9.07 -6.22 4.37
N GLY A 50 -7.80 -6.12 3.97
CA GLY A 50 -7.10 -4.85 3.79
C GLY A 50 -5.95 -4.68 4.77
N VAL A 51 -5.79 -3.48 5.32
CA VAL A 51 -4.70 -3.18 6.25
C VAL A 51 -5.14 -3.44 7.70
N GLU A 52 -4.34 -4.18 8.46
CA GLU A 52 -4.59 -4.42 9.89
C GLU A 52 -4.75 -3.10 10.65
N GLY A 53 -5.78 -3.04 11.50
CA GLY A 53 -6.09 -1.84 12.28
C GLY A 53 -6.66 -0.66 11.49
N ASP A 54 -6.84 -0.78 10.17
CA ASP A 54 -7.48 0.28 9.37
C ASP A 54 -9.00 0.22 9.48
N VAL A 55 -9.63 1.38 9.73
CA VAL A 55 -11.09 1.47 9.88
C VAL A 55 -11.88 1.02 8.65
N HIS A 56 -11.24 1.00 7.46
CA HIS A 56 -11.87 0.57 6.21
C HIS A 56 -11.70 -0.92 5.91
N ALA A 57 -10.96 -1.66 6.75
CA ALA A 57 -10.69 -3.08 6.51
C ALA A 57 -11.95 -3.94 6.67
N GLY A 58 -12.22 -4.85 5.74
CA GLY A 58 -13.35 -5.78 5.76
C GLY A 58 -13.67 -6.38 4.40
N VAL A 59 -14.39 -7.51 4.40
CA VAL A 59 -14.85 -8.20 3.18
C VAL A 59 -15.91 -7.39 2.42
N THR A 60 -16.82 -6.75 3.15
CA THR A 60 -17.84 -5.84 2.60
C THR A 60 -17.56 -4.39 2.94
N VAL A 61 -18.12 -3.48 2.14
CA VAL A 61 -17.93 -2.04 2.32
C VAL A 61 -18.44 -1.59 3.69
N LYS A 62 -17.56 -1.00 4.50
CA LYS A 62 -17.92 -0.41 5.80
C LYS A 62 -18.35 1.07 5.73
N HIS A 63 -18.25 1.70 4.55
CA HIS A 63 -18.59 3.11 4.38
C HIS A 63 -20.10 3.34 4.57
N ARG A 64 -20.47 4.15 5.56
CA ARG A 64 -21.86 4.38 6.02
C ARG A 64 -22.84 4.69 4.88
N SER A 65 -22.42 5.44 3.86
CA SER A 65 -23.29 5.77 2.72
C SER A 65 -23.56 4.61 1.75
N ARG A 66 -22.61 3.66 1.61
CA ARG A 66 -22.77 2.47 0.76
C ARG A 66 -23.46 1.34 1.51
N VAL A 67 -23.19 1.20 2.81
CA VAL A 67 -23.93 0.30 3.71
C VAL A 67 -25.42 0.62 3.71
N ALA A 68 -25.79 1.91 3.67
CA ALA A 68 -27.18 2.33 3.56
C ALA A 68 -27.84 1.99 2.20
N ALA A 69 -27.04 1.81 1.15
CA ALA A 69 -27.53 1.43 -0.18
C ALA A 69 -27.62 -0.10 -0.34
N ASP A 70 -26.56 -0.83 0.04
CA ASP A 70 -26.53 -2.27 0.14
C ASP A 70 -25.32 -2.71 1.01
N PRO A 71 -25.53 -3.28 2.21
CA PRO A 71 -24.46 -3.69 3.12
C PRO A 71 -23.70 -4.94 2.64
N THR A 72 -24.18 -5.62 1.60
CA THR A 72 -23.54 -6.82 1.03
C THR A 72 -22.48 -6.48 -0.02
N GLN A 73 -22.34 -5.20 -0.39
CA GLN A 73 -21.38 -4.79 -1.41
C GLN A 73 -19.95 -5.22 -1.07
N PRO A 74 -19.22 -5.83 -2.02
CA PRO A 74 -17.84 -6.25 -1.81
C PRO A 74 -16.92 -5.06 -1.61
N ASN A 75 -15.94 -5.20 -0.73
CA ASN A 75 -14.93 -4.17 -0.53
C ASN A 75 -13.82 -4.29 -1.57
N LEU A 76 -13.96 -3.60 -2.69
CA LEU A 76 -12.92 -3.51 -3.73
C LEU A 76 -11.85 -2.43 -3.42
N ARG A 77 -11.90 -1.84 -2.22
CA ARG A 77 -11.14 -0.64 -1.83
C ARG A 77 -10.37 -0.88 -0.52
N GLN A 78 -9.79 -2.06 -0.40
CA GLN A 78 -9.15 -2.52 0.84
C GLN A 78 -7.83 -1.79 1.11
N VAL A 79 -7.10 -1.48 0.04
CA VAL A 79 -5.84 -0.74 0.09
C VAL A 79 -5.92 0.41 -0.90
N HIS A 80 -5.55 1.61 -0.44
CA HIS A 80 -5.42 2.80 -1.27
C HIS A 80 -3.95 3.04 -1.59
N LEU A 81 -3.60 3.22 -2.86
CA LEU A 81 -2.24 3.52 -3.29
C LEU A 81 -2.23 4.85 -4.05
N ILE A 82 -1.30 5.74 -3.71
CA ILE A 82 -1.06 7.02 -4.41
C ILE A 82 0.43 7.11 -4.76
N HIS A 83 0.73 7.65 -5.93
CA HIS A 83 2.10 7.85 -6.40
C HIS A 83 2.62 9.21 -5.91
N ALA A 84 3.85 9.26 -5.40
CA ALA A 84 4.46 10.45 -4.79
C ALA A 84 4.58 11.61 -5.79
N GLU A 85 4.66 11.30 -7.08
CA GLU A 85 4.75 12.25 -8.17
C GLU A 85 3.50 13.16 -8.22
N LEU A 86 2.33 12.70 -7.74
CA LEU A 86 1.16 13.57 -7.54
C LEU A 86 1.44 14.65 -6.51
N HIS A 87 2.10 14.29 -5.41
CA HIS A 87 2.42 15.23 -4.33
C HIS A 87 3.45 16.26 -4.80
N ASP A 88 4.41 15.83 -5.62
CA ASP A 88 5.36 16.73 -6.26
C ASP A 88 4.67 17.65 -7.29
N GLU A 89 3.69 17.14 -8.04
CA GLU A 89 2.93 17.91 -9.04
C GLU A 89 2.16 19.07 -8.41
N VAL A 90 1.49 18.85 -7.28
CA VAL A 90 0.64 19.87 -6.63
C VAL A 90 1.41 20.82 -5.71
N ARG A 91 2.65 20.47 -5.32
CA ARG A 91 3.51 21.32 -4.49
C ARG A 91 3.76 22.72 -5.07
N PRO A 92 4.19 22.90 -6.34
CA PRO A 92 4.41 24.23 -6.91
C PRO A 92 3.12 25.06 -7.03
N GLU A 93 1.95 24.42 -6.96
CA GLU A 93 0.64 25.09 -6.94
C GLU A 93 0.23 25.56 -5.52
N GLY A 94 1.12 25.38 -4.53
CA GLY A 94 0.93 25.82 -3.15
C GLY A 94 0.34 24.75 -2.22
N TYR A 95 0.27 23.50 -2.65
CA TYR A 95 -0.27 22.39 -1.85
C TYR A 95 0.83 21.52 -1.26
N GLU A 96 1.08 21.67 0.04
CA GLU A 96 1.90 20.73 0.80
C GLU A 96 1.06 19.53 1.25
N VAL A 97 1.28 18.38 0.60
CA VAL A 97 0.61 17.11 0.88
C VAL A 97 1.66 16.10 1.36
N PRO A 98 1.65 15.71 2.66
CA PRO A 98 2.51 14.65 3.15
C PRO A 98 1.96 13.27 2.74
N ALA A 99 2.80 12.23 2.84
CA ALA A 99 2.35 10.85 2.70
C ALA A 99 1.20 10.52 3.70
N GLY A 100 0.21 9.78 3.24
CA GLY A 100 -1.06 9.54 3.92
C GLY A 100 -2.01 10.74 3.93
N GLY A 101 -1.59 11.91 3.42
CA GLY A 101 -2.34 13.16 3.46
C GLY A 101 -3.61 13.15 2.59
N LEU A 102 -3.67 12.27 1.58
CA LEU A 102 -4.88 12.07 0.78
C LEU A 102 -5.64 10.79 1.17
N GLY A 103 -5.25 10.16 2.29
CA GLY A 103 -5.89 8.97 2.84
C GLY A 103 -5.49 7.68 2.12
N GLU A 104 -4.33 7.68 1.47
CA GLU A 104 -3.67 6.48 0.97
C GLU A 104 -3.04 5.65 2.09
N ASN A 105 -2.94 4.35 1.86
CA ASN A 105 -2.20 3.43 2.72
C ASN A 105 -0.76 3.25 2.27
N VAL A 106 -0.50 3.32 0.96
CA VAL A 106 0.84 3.15 0.38
C VAL A 106 1.10 4.33 -0.55
N THR A 107 2.20 5.04 -0.29
CA THR A 107 2.76 6.01 -1.23
C THR A 107 3.83 5.33 -2.05
N THR A 108 3.68 5.27 -3.38
CA THR A 108 4.63 4.65 -4.30
C THR A 108 5.53 5.68 -4.98
N VAL A 109 6.70 5.28 -5.47
CA VAL A 109 7.56 6.12 -6.34
C VAL A 109 8.12 5.29 -7.48
N GLY A 110 8.26 5.91 -8.66
CA GLY A 110 8.85 5.31 -9.85
C GLY A 110 7.93 4.34 -10.61
N LEU A 111 6.64 4.30 -10.25
CA LEU A 111 5.65 3.39 -10.84
C LEU A 111 4.52 4.18 -11.50
N ASP A 112 4.24 3.92 -12.78
CA ASP A 112 3.07 4.47 -13.46
C ASP A 112 1.80 3.75 -12.99
N LEU A 113 1.37 4.12 -11.79
CA LEU A 113 0.26 3.49 -11.10
C LEU A 113 -1.08 3.68 -11.83
N LEU A 114 -1.24 4.79 -12.56
CA LEU A 114 -2.48 5.12 -13.27
C LEU A 114 -2.55 4.45 -14.65
N GLY A 115 -1.41 4.11 -15.26
CA GLY A 115 -1.30 3.35 -16.50
C GLY A 115 -1.52 1.83 -16.35
N LEU A 116 -1.42 1.33 -15.12
CA LEU A 116 -2.14 0.17 -14.55
C LEU A 116 -3.24 -0.47 -15.42
N PRO A 117 -3.16 -1.73 -15.92
CA PRO A 117 -4.36 -2.48 -16.25
C PRO A 117 -5.13 -2.93 -14.98
N VAL A 118 -6.46 -3.01 -15.08
CA VAL A 118 -7.30 -3.69 -14.05
C VAL A 118 -6.84 -5.14 -13.92
N GLY A 119 -6.72 -5.65 -12.70
CA GLY A 119 -6.27 -7.02 -12.44
C GLY A 119 -4.75 -7.19 -12.37
N THR A 120 -4.00 -6.09 -12.47
CA THR A 120 -2.55 -6.10 -12.22
C THR A 120 -2.27 -6.48 -10.77
N ILE A 121 -1.34 -7.41 -10.55
CA ILE A 121 -0.86 -7.77 -9.22
C ILE A 121 0.40 -6.95 -8.92
N LEU A 122 0.43 -6.34 -7.74
CA LEU A 122 1.59 -5.66 -7.18
C LEU A 122 2.12 -6.50 -6.02
N ARG A 123 3.36 -6.99 -6.13
CA ARG A 123 4.04 -7.70 -5.04
C ARG A 123 5.07 -6.82 -4.36
N PHE A 124 5.11 -6.91 -3.04
CA PHE A 124 5.97 -6.08 -2.19
C PHE A 124 7.13 -6.89 -1.62
N GLY A 125 8.32 -6.29 -1.59
CA GLY A 125 9.54 -6.91 -1.10
C GLY A 125 10.41 -7.51 -2.20
N PRO A 126 11.61 -8.00 -1.84
CA PRO A 126 12.60 -8.48 -2.80
C PRO A 126 12.06 -9.69 -3.58
N PRO A 127 12.25 -9.77 -4.90
CA PRO A 127 11.80 -10.92 -5.68
C PRO A 127 12.43 -12.22 -5.14
N PRO A 128 11.75 -13.36 -5.26
CA PRO A 128 12.33 -14.66 -4.94
C PRO A 128 13.67 -14.82 -5.65
N VAL A 129 14.72 -15.22 -4.92
CA VAL A 129 16.02 -15.47 -5.53
C VAL A 129 15.94 -16.78 -6.29
N ASP A 130 16.17 -16.74 -7.61
CA ASP A 130 16.25 -17.94 -8.44
C ASP A 130 17.27 -18.92 -7.85
N LYS A 131 16.79 -20.07 -7.36
CA LYS A 131 17.64 -21.12 -6.75
C LYS A 131 18.79 -21.56 -7.68
N ALA A 132 18.62 -21.38 -8.99
CA ALA A 132 19.59 -21.72 -10.04
C ALA A 132 20.90 -20.90 -10.00
N THR A 133 20.91 -19.71 -9.39
CA THR A 133 22.14 -18.88 -9.33
C THR A 133 23.07 -19.24 -8.17
N SER A 134 22.60 -20.02 -7.20
CA SER A 134 23.37 -20.39 -6.00
C SER A 134 24.34 -21.56 -6.22
N GLU A 135 24.11 -22.44 -7.20
CA GLU A 135 24.91 -23.67 -7.37
C GLU A 135 26.22 -23.48 -8.16
N HIS A 136 26.48 -22.31 -8.75
CA HIS A 136 27.69 -22.06 -9.55
C HIS A 136 28.82 -21.35 -8.80
N SER A 137 28.60 -20.91 -7.55
CA SER A 137 29.64 -20.20 -6.77
C SER A 137 30.50 -21.12 -5.89
N ASP A 138 30.05 -22.35 -5.61
CA ASP A 138 30.72 -23.26 -4.66
C ASP A 138 31.77 -24.23 -5.28
N ARG A 139 32.00 -24.20 -6.60
CA ARG A 139 33.02 -25.07 -7.24
C ARG A 139 34.36 -24.41 -7.54
N SER A 140 34.54 -23.13 -7.23
CA SER A 140 35.79 -22.42 -7.51
C SER A 140 36.73 -22.23 -6.29
N ALA A 141 36.33 -22.67 -5.09
CA ALA A 141 37.10 -22.39 -3.87
C ALA A 141 38.08 -23.50 -3.43
N ASP A 142 38.10 -24.68 -4.06
CA ASP A 142 38.96 -25.80 -3.63
C ASP A 142 40.08 -26.13 -4.62
N ARG A 143 41.01 -25.17 -4.84
CA ARG A 143 42.37 -25.51 -5.30
C ARG A 143 43.39 -24.38 -5.14
N ALA A 144 43.73 -24.01 -3.91
CA ALA A 144 45.01 -23.35 -3.62
C ALA A 144 45.41 -23.51 -2.15
N ARG A 145 46.19 -24.57 -1.84
CA ARG A 145 47.10 -24.57 -0.70
C ARG A 145 48.53 -24.59 -1.24
N PRO A 146 49.41 -23.73 -0.69
CA PRO A 146 50.63 -24.30 -0.13
C PRO A 146 51.07 -23.70 1.21
N SER A 147 51.85 -24.55 1.91
CA SER A 147 52.96 -24.32 2.85
C SER A 147 52.75 -23.59 4.19
N ALA A 148 52.74 -24.40 5.26
CA ALA A 148 53.78 -24.55 6.30
C ALA A 148 54.43 -23.35 7.02
N GLY A 149 54.53 -23.51 8.35
CA GLY A 149 55.44 -22.83 9.29
C GLY A 149 54.79 -21.65 10.01
N GLY A 150 54.76 -21.48 11.33
CA GLY A 150 55.46 -22.08 12.47
C GLY A 150 55.44 -21.02 13.60
N ALA A 151 55.49 -21.47 14.86
CA ALA A 151 55.69 -20.71 16.11
C ALA A 151 54.47 -20.05 16.79
N GLU A 152 54.01 -20.70 17.85
CA GLU A 152 53.44 -20.12 19.08
C GLU A 152 54.56 -19.54 19.99
N PRO A 153 54.31 -19.04 21.22
CA PRO A 153 53.19 -18.24 21.76
C PRO A 153 53.71 -17.00 22.53
N SER A 154 52.83 -16.16 23.07
CA SER A 154 52.87 -15.78 24.51
C SER A 154 51.82 -14.74 24.87
N VAL A 155 50.97 -15.11 25.82
CA VAL A 155 50.16 -14.23 26.66
C VAL A 155 51.05 -13.55 27.70
N GLY A 156 50.81 -12.26 27.93
CA GLY A 156 51.44 -11.47 28.98
C GLY A 156 50.53 -10.32 29.39
N ALA A 157 49.71 -10.56 30.40
CA ALA A 157 48.93 -9.54 31.09
C ALA A 157 49.76 -8.93 32.22
N ALA A 158 49.78 -7.61 32.35
CA ALA A 158 50.07 -6.92 33.62
C ALA A 158 49.69 -5.44 33.57
N GLY A 159 48.85 -5.05 34.55
CA GLY A 159 48.85 -3.75 35.23
C GLY A 159 48.27 -2.57 34.45
N GLY A 160 47.40 -1.73 35.00
CA GLY A 160 47.04 -1.49 36.38
C GLY A 160 46.72 0.00 36.53
N ALA A 161 45.54 0.28 37.09
CA ALA A 161 45.14 1.44 37.88
C ALA A 161 45.52 2.88 37.43
N GLY A 162 44.50 3.74 37.42
CA GLY A 162 44.63 5.01 38.16
C GLY A 162 44.02 6.27 37.53
N CYS A 163 42.98 6.76 38.19
CA CYS A 163 42.78 8.17 38.54
C CYS A 163 42.31 9.18 37.47
N SER A 164 40.99 9.40 37.48
CA SER A 164 40.31 10.62 37.96
C SER A 164 40.36 11.96 37.20
N GLU A 165 39.20 12.62 37.31
CA GLU A 165 38.89 14.06 37.25
C GLU A 165 38.38 14.65 35.93
N GLY A 166 37.24 15.35 36.03
CA GLY A 166 36.61 16.09 34.93
C GLY A 166 35.17 16.48 35.22
N VAL A 167 34.99 17.43 36.14
CA VAL A 167 33.73 17.98 36.68
C VAL A 167 33.17 19.07 35.76
N ALA A 168 31.83 19.16 35.63
CA ALA A 168 30.98 20.38 35.57
C ALA A 168 29.67 20.03 34.83
N GLY A 169 28.47 20.16 35.42
CA GLY A 169 27.76 21.43 35.67
C GLY A 169 26.85 21.74 34.46
N ALA A 170 25.57 22.05 34.52
CA ALA A 170 24.78 22.67 35.57
C ALA A 170 23.27 22.47 35.33
N ALA A 171 22.51 22.65 36.40
CA ALA A 171 21.06 22.67 36.46
C ALA A 171 20.43 23.85 35.70
N GLY A 172 19.16 23.69 35.29
CA GLY A 172 18.40 24.66 34.49
C GLY A 172 17.90 25.90 35.23
N PRO A 173 16.92 26.60 34.65
CA PRO A 173 15.81 27.06 35.48
C PRO A 173 14.43 26.83 34.86
N ARG A 174 13.46 26.71 35.77
CA ARG A 174 12.02 26.64 35.55
C ARG A 174 11.47 28.03 35.22
N ALA A 175 10.64 28.13 34.18
CA ALA A 175 9.63 29.18 34.01
C ALA A 175 8.26 28.50 34.26
N GLY A 176 7.31 29.02 35.04
CA GLY A 176 6.85 30.39 35.14
C GLY A 176 5.39 30.38 34.70
N VAL A 177 4.47 30.04 35.61
CA VAL A 177 3.03 29.92 35.35
C VAL A 177 2.35 31.21 35.78
N ALA A 178 1.70 31.93 34.86
CA ALA A 178 0.74 32.98 35.19
C ALA A 178 -0.22 33.28 34.02
N GLY A 179 -1.52 33.06 34.26
CA GLY A 179 -2.53 34.13 34.15
C GLY A 179 -3.33 34.31 32.84
N GLY A 180 -4.63 33.99 32.90
CA GLY A 180 -5.75 34.65 32.19
C GLY A 180 -5.91 34.32 30.70
N VAL A 181 -7.10 34.11 30.13
CA VAL A 181 -8.41 34.74 30.37
C VAL A 181 -9.51 33.78 29.89
N ALA A 182 -10.57 33.63 30.69
CA ALA A 182 -11.80 32.94 30.32
C ALA A 182 -12.79 33.90 29.67
N LEU A 183 -13.51 33.44 28.64
CA LEU A 183 -14.73 34.08 28.12
C LEU A 183 -15.88 33.04 28.11
N PRO A 184 -17.12 33.44 28.43
CA PRO A 184 -18.21 32.50 28.66
C PRO A 184 -18.91 32.12 27.36
N VAL A 185 -19.32 30.85 27.24
CA VAL A 185 -20.33 30.43 26.26
C VAL A 185 -21.52 29.83 27.02
N SER A 186 -22.68 30.37 26.68
CA SER A 186 -23.96 30.21 27.33
C SER A 186 -24.49 28.78 27.32
N ALA A 187 -25.22 28.44 28.39
CA ALA A 187 -25.96 27.19 28.55
C ALA A 187 -27.31 27.24 27.82
N ALA A 188 -27.66 26.16 27.12
CA ALA A 188 -29.04 25.70 26.96
C ALA A 188 -29.07 24.26 26.42
N GLY A 189 -29.95 23.42 26.98
CA GLY A 189 -30.46 22.25 26.29
C GLY A 189 -30.17 20.90 26.94
N ARG A 190 -30.95 20.55 27.96
CA ARG A 190 -31.10 19.18 28.48
C ARG A 190 -31.68 18.27 27.40
N GLY A 191 -31.13 17.07 27.28
CA GLY A 191 -31.71 15.98 26.48
C GLY A 191 -30.87 14.72 26.65
N GLY A 192 -31.08 14.01 27.75
CA GLY A 192 -30.48 12.69 27.97
C GLY A 192 -31.21 11.63 27.15
N LEU A 193 -30.44 10.75 26.49
CA LEU A 193 -30.86 9.43 26.01
C LEU A 193 -29.64 8.47 26.09
N PRO A 194 -29.88 7.15 26.25
CA PRO A 194 -29.09 6.31 27.14
C PRO A 194 -27.84 5.69 26.51
N GLU A 195 -26.85 5.45 27.37
CA GLU A 195 -25.73 4.55 27.15
C GLU A 195 -26.25 3.12 26.94
N GLY A 196 -25.90 2.55 25.78
CA GLY A 196 -26.27 1.18 25.42
C GLY A 196 -25.20 0.56 24.52
N ALA A 197 -24.17 0.00 25.17
CA ALA A 197 -23.32 -1.10 24.73
C ALA A 197 -23.10 -1.28 23.20
N ALA A 198 -22.14 -0.53 22.65
CA ALA A 198 -21.41 -1.02 21.47
C ALA A 198 -20.41 -2.09 21.96
N GLY A 199 -20.83 -3.35 21.90
CA GLY A 199 -19.95 -4.49 22.11
C GLY A 199 -18.75 -4.38 21.20
N ARG A 200 -17.55 -4.32 21.80
CA ARG A 200 -16.30 -4.60 21.12
C ARG A 200 -16.39 -6.04 20.62
N ALA A 201 -16.77 -6.23 19.36
CA ALA A 201 -16.48 -7.46 18.66
C ALA A 201 -14.96 -7.49 18.49
N GLY A 202 -14.28 -8.13 19.46
CA GLY A 202 -12.89 -8.48 19.32
C GLY A 202 -12.74 -9.29 18.04
N LEU A 203 -11.76 -8.91 17.22
CA LEU A 203 -11.24 -9.81 16.20
C LEU A 203 -10.90 -11.13 16.91
N PRO A 204 -11.28 -12.30 16.36
CA PRO A 204 -10.95 -13.56 16.98
C PRO A 204 -9.42 -13.66 17.13
N GLU A 205 -8.95 -13.71 18.38
CA GLU A 205 -7.58 -14.16 18.67
C GLU A 205 -7.47 -15.60 18.19
N GLY A 206 -6.60 -15.82 17.20
CA GLY A 206 -6.31 -17.13 16.63
C GLY A 206 -6.84 -17.31 15.21
N ALA A 207 -6.14 -16.73 14.24
CA ALA A 207 -6.24 -17.13 12.84
C ALA A 207 -4.85 -17.18 12.18
N ALA A 208 -3.92 -17.89 12.81
CA ALA A 208 -2.87 -18.61 12.06
C ALA A 208 -3.46 -19.95 11.60
N GLY A 209 -4.55 -19.88 10.84
CA GLY A 209 -5.26 -21.04 10.28
C GLY A 209 -4.95 -21.14 8.80
N ARG A 210 -4.40 -22.27 8.37
CA ARG A 210 -4.07 -22.63 6.98
C ARG A 210 -5.32 -22.75 6.08
N GLY A 211 -6.10 -21.69 5.95
CA GLY A 211 -6.84 -21.38 4.73
C GLY A 211 -5.92 -20.49 3.90
N GLY A 212 -5.58 -20.89 2.68
CA GLY A 212 -4.56 -20.21 1.88
C GLY A 212 -4.88 -18.72 1.74
N ASP A 213 -3.85 -17.87 1.64
CA ASP A 213 -4.03 -16.41 1.60
C ASP A 213 -5.10 -15.97 0.57
N LEU A 214 -5.21 -16.70 -0.54
CA LEU A 214 -6.20 -16.52 -1.59
C LEU A 214 -7.67 -16.71 -1.14
N GLU A 215 -7.96 -17.48 -0.10
CA GLU A 215 -9.32 -17.73 0.41
C GLU A 215 -9.97 -16.43 0.90
N GLY A 216 -9.18 -15.53 1.52
CA GLY A 216 -9.64 -14.20 1.90
C GLY A 216 -10.04 -13.36 0.69
N ALA A 217 -9.20 -13.32 -0.34
CA ALA A 217 -9.49 -12.59 -1.58
C ALA A 217 -10.71 -13.18 -2.31
N ALA A 218 -10.86 -14.51 -2.33
CA ALA A 218 -12.01 -15.20 -2.90
C ALA A 218 -13.32 -14.85 -2.17
N ALA A 219 -13.29 -14.60 -0.87
CA ALA A 219 -14.46 -14.14 -0.12
C ALA A 219 -15.00 -12.79 -0.60
N VAL A 220 -14.14 -11.90 -1.11
CA VAL A 220 -14.55 -10.62 -1.73
C VAL A 220 -15.31 -10.85 -3.02
N VAL A 221 -14.85 -11.79 -3.85
CA VAL A 221 -15.55 -12.20 -5.08
C VAL A 221 -16.89 -12.87 -4.77
N ALA A 222 -16.92 -13.74 -3.76
CA ALA A 222 -18.15 -14.37 -3.30
C ALA A 222 -19.19 -13.34 -2.82
N ALA A 223 -18.76 -12.31 -2.06
CA ALA A 223 -19.63 -11.20 -1.67
C ALA A 223 -20.17 -10.44 -2.89
N ALA A 224 -19.32 -10.22 -3.91
CA ALA A 224 -19.71 -9.56 -5.14
C ALA A 224 -20.80 -10.31 -5.93
N ALA A 225 -20.76 -11.65 -5.93
CA ALA A 225 -21.76 -12.48 -6.61
C ALA A 225 -23.15 -12.40 -5.96
N LEU A 226 -23.23 -12.00 -4.69
CA LEU A 226 -24.49 -11.83 -3.95
C LEU A 226 -25.06 -10.41 -4.03
N ALA A 227 -24.26 -9.45 -4.48
CA ALA A 227 -24.61 -8.03 -4.51
C ALA A 227 -25.13 -7.59 -5.88
N SER A 228 -25.96 -6.54 -5.89
CA SER A 228 -26.29 -5.83 -7.14
C SER A 228 -25.18 -4.83 -7.49
N LEU A 229 -24.41 -5.10 -8.53
CA LEU A 229 -23.24 -4.30 -8.91
C LEU A 229 -23.59 -3.19 -9.91
N GLU A 230 -22.93 -2.04 -9.78
CA GLU A 230 -22.90 -1.02 -10.85
C GLU A 230 -22.33 -1.64 -12.14
N ALA A 231 -22.86 -1.23 -13.31
CA ALA A 231 -22.41 -1.76 -14.61
C ALA A 231 -20.90 -1.59 -14.86
N VAL A 232 -20.28 -0.55 -14.27
CA VAL A 232 -18.83 -0.32 -14.35
C VAL A 232 -18.01 -1.26 -13.46
N VAL A 233 -18.60 -1.73 -12.35
CA VAL A 233 -17.93 -2.58 -11.34
C VAL A 233 -18.01 -4.06 -11.69
N ALA A 234 -19.13 -4.54 -12.25
CA ALA A 234 -19.31 -5.96 -12.58
C ALA A 234 -18.15 -6.56 -13.40
N PRO A 235 -17.68 -5.94 -14.49
CA PRO A 235 -16.55 -6.50 -15.24
C PRO A 235 -15.19 -6.30 -14.56
N VAL A 236 -15.06 -5.47 -13.52
CA VAL A 236 -13.85 -5.45 -12.65
C VAL A 236 -13.82 -6.70 -11.77
N VAL A 237 -14.97 -7.07 -11.17
CA VAL A 237 -15.10 -8.29 -10.35
C VAL A 237 -14.80 -9.54 -11.16
N ALA A 238 -15.23 -9.60 -12.43
CA ALA A 238 -14.91 -10.72 -13.31
C ALA A 238 -13.39 -10.87 -13.55
N VAL A 239 -12.68 -9.74 -13.79
CA VAL A 239 -11.21 -9.76 -13.95
C VAL A 239 -10.52 -10.18 -12.65
N LEU A 240 -10.99 -9.69 -11.50
CA LEU A 240 -10.50 -10.09 -10.19
C LEU A 240 -10.66 -11.60 -9.96
N ALA A 241 -11.84 -12.14 -10.23
CA ALA A 241 -12.12 -13.58 -10.09
C ALA A 241 -11.18 -14.42 -10.94
N ALA A 242 -11.05 -14.08 -12.23
CA ALA A 242 -10.16 -14.79 -13.15
C ALA A 242 -8.69 -14.75 -12.68
N ARG A 243 -8.20 -13.61 -12.19
CA ARG A 243 -6.81 -13.53 -11.70
C ARG A 243 -6.58 -14.28 -10.40
N ILE A 244 -7.55 -14.33 -9.49
CA ILE A 244 -7.45 -15.17 -8.28
C ILE A 244 -7.39 -16.65 -8.68
N GLU A 245 -8.21 -17.08 -9.65
CA GLU A 245 -8.18 -18.44 -10.18
C GLU A 245 -6.84 -18.77 -10.85
N ASP A 246 -6.33 -17.89 -11.71
CA ASP A 246 -5.02 -18.04 -12.37
C ASP A 246 -3.89 -18.17 -11.35
N GLU A 247 -3.90 -17.33 -10.30
CA GLU A 247 -2.92 -17.35 -9.22
C GLU A 247 -2.96 -18.69 -8.47
N GLY A 248 -4.16 -19.19 -8.14
CA GLY A 248 -4.34 -20.48 -7.47
C GLY A 248 -3.96 -21.68 -8.34
N LEU A 249 -4.07 -21.58 -9.67
CA LEU A 249 -3.64 -22.62 -10.62
C LEU A 249 -2.13 -22.68 -10.81
N ALA A 250 -1.40 -21.59 -10.54
CA ALA A 250 0.06 -21.51 -10.67
C ALA A 250 0.84 -22.22 -9.53
N ALA A 251 0.20 -23.15 -8.82
CA ALA A 251 0.59 -23.83 -7.57
C ALA A 251 1.92 -24.64 -7.56
N GLY A 252 2.86 -24.36 -8.47
CA GLY A 252 4.20 -24.97 -8.49
C GLY A 252 5.25 -24.23 -7.66
N GLU A 253 5.10 -22.92 -7.43
CA GLU A 253 6.02 -22.10 -6.62
C GLU A 253 5.30 -20.80 -6.20
N GLU A 254 4.37 -20.91 -5.25
CA GLU A 254 3.55 -19.78 -4.79
C GLU A 254 4.47 -18.69 -4.19
N ASP A 255 4.52 -17.50 -4.80
CA ASP A 255 5.30 -16.37 -4.31
C ASP A 255 4.62 -15.80 -3.04
N PRO A 256 5.18 -16.02 -1.84
CA PRO A 256 4.50 -15.73 -0.57
C PRO A 256 4.57 -14.24 -0.20
N ARG A 257 5.10 -13.39 -1.08
CA ARG A 257 5.23 -11.96 -0.80
C ARG A 257 3.85 -11.34 -0.61
N PRO A 258 3.74 -10.31 0.26
CA PRO A 258 2.54 -9.51 0.34
C PRO A 258 2.18 -9.00 -1.05
N ALA A 259 0.91 -9.13 -1.41
CA ALA A 259 0.45 -8.80 -2.74
C ALA A 259 -0.95 -8.20 -2.72
N VAL A 260 -1.16 -7.24 -3.61
CA VAL A 260 -2.48 -6.67 -3.86
C VAL A 260 -2.81 -6.76 -5.34
N ILE A 261 -4.09 -6.90 -5.66
CA ILE A 261 -4.59 -6.83 -7.02
C ILE A 261 -5.34 -5.52 -7.24
N VAL A 262 -4.92 -4.77 -8.26
CA VAL A 262 -5.46 -3.45 -8.59
C VAL A 262 -6.86 -3.60 -9.19
N THR A 263 -7.84 -2.95 -8.57
CA THR A 263 -9.26 -3.05 -8.96
C THR A 263 -9.73 -1.84 -9.76
N GLY A 264 -9.18 -0.66 -9.54
CA GLY A 264 -9.63 0.54 -10.26
C GLY A 264 -9.02 1.84 -9.75
N LEU A 265 -9.44 2.95 -10.36
CA LEU A 265 -9.08 4.29 -9.94
C LEU A 265 -9.83 4.68 -8.67
N ARG A 266 -9.11 5.32 -7.75
CA ARG A 266 -9.72 6.00 -6.61
C ARG A 266 -10.61 7.13 -7.13
N ASN A 267 -11.77 7.32 -6.51
CA ASN A 267 -12.68 8.40 -6.87
C ASN A 267 -12.46 9.62 -5.96
N PRO A 268 -11.80 10.70 -6.41
CA PRO A 268 -11.58 11.90 -5.60
C PRO A 268 -12.92 12.53 -5.23
N CYS A 269 -13.06 13.01 -3.99
CA CYS A 269 -14.31 13.57 -3.48
C CYS A 269 -14.09 14.90 -2.74
N GLN A 270 -15.18 15.53 -2.29
CA GLN A 270 -15.14 16.82 -1.61
C GLN A 270 -14.37 16.81 -0.27
N GLN A 271 -14.10 15.63 0.31
CA GLN A 271 -13.25 15.54 1.50
C GLN A 271 -11.84 16.09 1.24
N ILE A 272 -11.35 16.03 -0.01
CA ILE A 272 -10.06 16.63 -0.42
C ILE A 272 -10.09 18.15 -0.25
N ASN A 273 -11.18 18.81 -0.65
CA ASN A 273 -11.34 20.25 -0.41
C ASN A 273 -11.54 20.59 1.06
N GLY A 274 -12.11 19.66 1.84
CA GLY A 274 -12.16 19.77 3.31
C GLY A 274 -10.78 19.69 3.96
N TYR A 275 -9.84 18.93 3.38
CA TYR A 275 -8.45 18.86 3.80
C TYR A 275 -7.63 20.08 3.37
N ARG A 276 -7.73 20.47 2.09
CA ARG A 276 -7.08 21.63 1.50
C ARG A 276 -7.97 22.26 0.43
N ALA A 277 -8.38 23.50 0.65
CA ALA A 277 -9.28 24.20 -0.26
C ALA A 277 -8.72 24.29 -1.69
N GLY A 278 -9.51 23.85 -2.66
CA GLY A 278 -9.16 23.91 -4.08
C GLY A 278 -8.31 22.75 -4.60
N LEU A 279 -7.75 21.89 -3.73
CA LEU A 279 -6.89 20.78 -4.14
C LEU A 279 -7.62 19.75 -5.02
N LEU A 280 -8.95 19.61 -4.86
CA LEU A 280 -9.73 18.65 -5.65
C LEU A 280 -9.61 18.87 -7.17
N LYS A 281 -9.47 20.12 -7.63
CA LYS A 281 -9.36 20.45 -9.06
C LYS A 281 -8.00 20.06 -9.66
N HIS A 282 -7.00 19.81 -8.81
CA HIS A 282 -5.64 19.44 -9.24
C HIS A 282 -5.48 17.92 -9.32
N VAL A 283 -6.21 17.19 -8.48
CA VAL A 283 -6.29 15.72 -8.55
C VAL A 283 -7.34 15.20 -9.55
N LEU A 284 -8.14 16.10 -10.14
CA LEU A 284 -9.09 15.85 -11.22
C LEU A 284 -8.71 16.69 -12.45
N GLY A 285 -8.06 16.06 -13.42
CA GLY A 285 -7.66 16.70 -14.67
C GLY A 285 -8.58 16.37 -15.85
N ARG A 286 -8.22 16.89 -17.02
CA ARG A 286 -8.73 16.39 -18.31
C ARG A 286 -7.57 16.04 -19.22
N ASP A 287 -7.71 14.98 -19.99
CA ASP A 287 -6.75 14.64 -21.04
C ASP A 287 -6.96 15.52 -22.29
N ALA A 288 -6.12 15.32 -23.32
CA ALA A 288 -6.21 16.04 -24.59
C ALA A 288 -7.55 15.81 -25.34
N GLY A 289 -8.23 14.69 -25.07
CA GLY A 289 -9.57 14.38 -25.60
C GLY A 289 -10.70 14.98 -24.77
N GLY A 290 -10.39 15.67 -23.67
CA GLY A 290 -11.36 16.23 -22.74
C GLY A 290 -11.95 15.21 -21.76
N ASN A 291 -11.46 13.97 -21.73
CA ASN A 291 -11.92 12.94 -20.80
C ASN A 291 -11.41 13.25 -19.38
N LEU A 292 -12.20 12.88 -18.39
CA LEU A 292 -11.86 13.10 -16.98
C LEU A 292 -10.70 12.19 -16.55
N VAL A 293 -9.61 12.78 -16.05
CA VAL A 293 -8.45 12.06 -15.52
C VAL A 293 -8.49 12.12 -13.99
N ARG A 294 -8.51 10.97 -13.33
CA ARG A 294 -8.44 10.86 -11.87
C ARG A 294 -7.01 10.56 -11.48
N LYS A 295 -6.37 11.50 -10.77
CA LYS A 295 -4.98 11.37 -10.36
C LYS A 295 -4.79 10.85 -8.95
N ALA A 296 -5.85 10.77 -8.14
CA ALA A 296 -5.77 10.42 -6.71
C ALA A 296 -5.49 8.93 -6.42
N GLY A 297 -4.79 8.24 -7.33
CA GLY A 297 -4.30 6.88 -7.14
C GLY A 297 -5.30 5.78 -7.49
N VAL A 298 -5.00 4.58 -7.02
CA VAL A 298 -5.74 3.36 -7.30
C VAL A 298 -6.25 2.69 -6.02
N MET A 299 -7.23 1.82 -6.21
CA MET A 299 -7.78 0.93 -5.21
C MET A 299 -7.33 -0.49 -5.49
N ALA A 300 -7.15 -1.27 -4.44
CA ALA A 300 -6.75 -2.66 -4.55
C ALA A 300 -7.39 -3.54 -3.47
N VAL A 301 -7.41 -4.85 -3.76
CA VAL A 301 -7.80 -5.93 -2.84
C VAL A 301 -6.54 -6.69 -2.44
N VAL A 302 -6.45 -7.12 -1.19
CA VAL A 302 -5.31 -7.91 -0.71
C VAL A 302 -5.46 -9.35 -1.18
N LEU A 303 -4.44 -9.83 -1.91
CA LEU A 303 -4.32 -11.19 -2.41
C LEU A 303 -3.50 -12.06 -1.47
N HIS A 304 -2.30 -11.60 -1.12
CA HIS A 304 -1.39 -12.23 -0.16
C HIS A 304 -1.10 -11.30 1.00
N GLY A 305 -1.13 -11.86 2.22
CA GLY A 305 -0.93 -11.12 3.44
C GLY A 305 0.54 -10.83 3.71
N GLY A 306 0.78 -10.05 4.77
CA GLY A 306 2.13 -9.83 5.30
C GLY A 306 2.52 -8.36 5.36
N THR A 307 3.76 -8.14 5.80
CA THR A 307 4.24 -6.81 6.18
C THR A 307 4.80 -6.04 4.99
N ILE A 308 4.41 -4.77 4.87
CA ILE A 308 4.98 -3.80 3.93
C ILE A 308 5.67 -2.69 4.71
N ARG A 309 6.88 -2.32 4.27
CA ARG A 309 7.71 -1.26 4.85
C ARG A 309 8.13 -0.22 3.80
N PRO A 310 8.40 1.03 4.21
CA PRO A 310 9.13 1.96 3.37
C PRO A 310 10.45 1.35 2.88
N GLY A 311 10.73 1.51 1.59
CA GLY A 311 11.89 0.92 0.91
C GLY A 311 11.62 -0.42 0.23
N ASP A 312 10.47 -1.07 0.49
CA ASP A 312 10.13 -2.31 -0.21
C ASP A 312 10.02 -2.10 -1.72
N LEU A 313 10.61 -3.01 -2.48
CA LEU A 313 10.46 -3.05 -3.94
C LEU A 313 9.03 -3.44 -4.30
N ILE A 314 8.51 -2.85 -5.37
CA ILE A 314 7.22 -3.19 -5.97
C ILE A 314 7.49 -3.86 -7.31
N SER A 315 7.07 -5.11 -7.44
CA SER A 315 7.08 -5.87 -8.70
C SER A 315 5.68 -5.87 -9.30
N VAL A 316 5.58 -5.70 -10.62
CA VAL A 316 4.31 -5.64 -11.35
C VAL A 316 4.09 -6.90 -12.17
N GLU A 317 2.94 -7.54 -11.99
CA GLU A 317 2.48 -8.70 -12.76
C GLU A 317 1.18 -8.33 -13.50
N LEU A 318 1.30 -8.15 -14.82
CA LEU A 318 0.17 -7.76 -15.66
C LEU A 318 -0.81 -8.92 -15.85
N PRO A 319 -2.12 -8.64 -15.98
CA PRO A 319 -3.09 -9.66 -16.35
C PRO A 319 -2.86 -10.14 -17.79
N GLY A 320 -3.47 -11.27 -18.16
CA GLY A 320 -3.48 -11.74 -19.54
C GLY A 320 -4.08 -10.72 -20.51
N LEU A 321 -3.65 -10.76 -21.78
CA LEU A 321 -4.21 -9.91 -22.82
C LEU A 321 -5.65 -10.31 -23.19
N PRO A 322 -6.50 -9.37 -23.62
CA PRO A 322 -6.22 -7.93 -23.78
C PRO A 322 -6.32 -7.15 -22.46
N HIS A 323 -5.43 -6.17 -22.28
CA HIS A 323 -5.48 -5.27 -21.12
C HIS A 323 -6.71 -4.37 -21.13
N ARG A 324 -7.25 -4.14 -19.94
CA ARG A 324 -8.31 -3.16 -19.71
C ARG A 324 -7.82 -2.03 -18.81
N ALA A 325 -8.01 -0.79 -19.26
CA ALA A 325 -7.67 0.39 -18.47
C ALA A 325 -8.51 0.49 -17.19
N LEU A 326 -7.96 1.13 -16.16
CA LEU A 326 -8.64 1.36 -14.89
C LEU A 326 -9.82 2.33 -15.05
N ASP A 327 -10.94 2.00 -14.40
CA ASP A 327 -12.09 2.90 -14.21
C ASP A 327 -12.35 3.09 -12.72
N ARG A 328 -13.25 4.01 -12.35
CA ARG A 328 -13.64 4.25 -10.97
C ARG A 328 -14.28 2.99 -10.36
N VAL A 329 -13.91 2.68 -9.13
CA VAL A 329 -14.55 1.68 -8.25
C VAL A 329 -14.98 2.35 -6.96
#